data_AF-A0A924JNL4-F1
#
_entry.id   AF-A0A924JNL4-F1
#
_cell.length_a   1.000
_cell.length_b   1.000
_cell.length_c   1.000
_cell.angle_alpha   90.00
_cell.angle_beta   90.00
_cell.angle_gamma   90.00
#
_symmetry.space_group_name_H-M   'P 1'
#
loop_
_entity.id
_entity.type
_entity.pdbx_description
1 polymer ?
#
loop_
_entity_poly.entity_id
_entity_poly.type
_entity_poly.pdbx_seq_one_letter_code
_entity_poly.pdbx_strand_id
1 'polypeptide(L)'
;MRKITTLLAALLIISTLQAQKKRHHLFPAKDRYFLDSLLKSNPQISSLLQPKNELNIQIIYTKIDRDAKNIPHFTDYAFQLNNDKYFYPASTVKMPIAFLALEKLNEMKQKGVNKYTTMITDSSSEKQSFVYTHPTAENSAPTIAHYIKQIFLVSDNDAFNRLYEFLGQEYIQKQLKKKGYPDAIIRHRLQTPL
;
A
#
# COMPACT_ATOMS: atom_id res chain seq x y z
N MET A 1 -10.28 30.30 -19.55
CA MET A 1 -10.20 29.29 -18.47
C MET A 1 -9.75 27.88 -18.93
N ARG A 2 -10.17 27.36 -20.09
CA ARG A 2 -9.75 26.03 -20.61
C ARG A 2 -8.24 25.83 -20.88
N LYS A 3 -7.47 26.90 -21.11
CA LYS A 3 -6.01 26.84 -21.38
C LYS A 3 -5.14 26.75 -20.12
N ILE A 4 -5.67 27.14 -18.95
CA ILE A 4 -4.94 27.12 -17.67
C ILE A 4 -5.04 25.73 -17.02
N THR A 5 -6.19 25.06 -17.15
CA THR A 5 -6.40 23.70 -16.64
C THR A 5 -5.60 22.64 -17.40
N THR A 6 -5.34 22.83 -18.70
CA THR A 6 -4.49 21.95 -19.51
C THR A 6 -3.01 22.08 -19.15
N LEU A 7 -2.55 23.27 -18.79
CA LEU A 7 -1.16 23.50 -18.36
C LEU A 7 -0.86 22.89 -16.98
N LEU A 8 -1.80 22.99 -16.03
CA LEU A 8 -1.65 22.36 -14.71
C LEU A 8 -1.68 20.82 -14.79
N ALA A 9 -2.53 20.25 -15.65
CA ALA A 9 -2.55 18.80 -15.86
C ALA A 9 -1.23 18.30 -16.50
N ALA A 10 -0.67 19.05 -17.45
CA ALA A 10 0.64 18.73 -18.04
C ALA A 10 1.77 18.82 -17.01
N LEU A 11 1.79 19.84 -16.14
CA LEU A 11 2.81 19.95 -15.07
C LEU A 11 2.72 18.79 -14.05
N LEU A 12 1.51 18.33 -13.70
CA LEU A 12 1.31 17.19 -12.80
C LEU A 12 1.75 15.86 -13.44
N ILE A 13 1.57 15.71 -14.75
CA ILE A 13 2.01 14.51 -15.49
C ILE A 13 3.54 14.50 -15.65
N ILE A 14 4.18 15.67 -15.83
CA ILE A 14 5.64 15.76 -15.96
C ILE A 14 6.34 15.51 -14.61
N SER A 15 5.79 16.01 -13.49
CA SER A 15 6.35 15.76 -12.16
C SER A 15 6.22 14.29 -11.73
N THR A 16 5.11 13.62 -12.09
CA THR A 16 4.91 12.19 -11.82
C THR A 16 5.80 11.29 -12.70
N LEU A 17 6.02 11.65 -13.97
CA LEU A 17 6.96 10.94 -14.85
C LEU A 17 8.43 11.08 -14.38
N GLN A 18 8.84 12.25 -13.90
CA GLN A 18 10.17 12.44 -13.31
C GLN A 18 10.33 11.68 -11.98
N ALA A 19 9.28 11.58 -11.16
CA ALA A 19 9.28 10.79 -9.93
C ALA A 19 9.38 9.27 -10.19
N GLN A 20 8.77 8.76 -11.27
CA GLN A 20 8.90 7.35 -11.66
C GLN A 20 10.23 7.03 -12.33
N LYS A 21 10.76 7.91 -13.21
CA LYS A 21 12.01 7.64 -13.93
C LYS A 21 13.26 7.63 -13.04
N LYS A 22 13.20 8.30 -11.87
CA LYS A 22 14.28 8.28 -10.86
C LYS A 22 14.40 6.96 -10.07
N ARG A 23 13.50 5.98 -10.25
CA ARG A 23 13.49 4.77 -9.42
C ARG A 23 14.50 3.68 -9.76
N HIS A 24 15.13 3.73 -10.93
CA HIS A 24 16.09 2.68 -11.33
C HIS A 24 17.47 2.80 -10.67
N HIS A 25 17.77 3.93 -9.99
CA HIS A 25 19.03 4.13 -9.27
C HIS A 25 18.79 4.85 -7.93
N LEU A 26 17.95 4.28 -7.05
CA LEU A 26 17.62 4.93 -5.76
C LEU A 26 18.80 5.02 -4.77
N PHE A 27 19.89 4.26 -4.96
CA PHE A 27 20.95 4.15 -3.95
C PHE A 27 22.35 4.24 -4.58
N PRO A 28 23.04 5.39 -4.46
CA PRO A 28 24.45 5.54 -4.82
C PRO A 28 25.33 4.48 -4.14
N ALA A 29 26.40 4.04 -4.80
CA ALA A 29 27.29 3.01 -4.26
C ALA A 29 27.97 3.41 -2.92
N LYS A 30 28.20 4.71 -2.72
CA LYS A 30 28.82 5.26 -1.49
C LYS A 30 27.97 5.02 -0.23
N ASP A 31 26.66 4.94 -0.39
CA ASP A 31 25.71 4.77 0.72
C ASP A 31 25.61 3.28 1.16
N ARG A 32 26.16 2.34 0.40
CA ARG A 32 26.19 0.94 0.84
C ARG A 32 27.18 0.69 1.97
N TYR A 33 28.29 1.43 2.01
CA TYR A 33 29.36 1.23 2.99
C TYR A 33 29.00 1.64 4.40
N PHE A 34 28.29 2.76 4.56
CA PHE A 34 27.87 3.25 5.88
C PHE A 34 26.95 2.24 6.57
N LEU A 35 25.88 1.82 5.89
CA LEU A 35 24.89 0.90 6.47
C LEU A 35 25.50 -0.49 6.70
N ASP A 36 26.29 -1.01 5.77
CA ASP A 36 26.99 -2.29 5.96
C ASP A 36 27.91 -2.25 7.21
N SER A 37 28.67 -1.16 7.39
CA SER A 37 29.55 -0.98 8.54
C SER A 37 28.76 -0.86 9.85
N LEU A 38 27.67 -0.10 9.85
CA LEU A 38 26.77 0.07 11.00
C LEU A 38 26.11 -1.26 11.42
N LEU A 39 25.69 -2.06 10.45
CA LEU A 39 25.09 -3.36 10.73
C LEU A 39 26.12 -4.37 11.26
N LYS A 40 27.33 -4.36 10.71
CA LYS A 40 28.43 -5.25 11.12
C LYS A 40 29.04 -4.89 12.48
N SER A 41 28.91 -3.65 12.94
CA SER A 41 29.42 -3.24 14.26
C SER A 41 28.65 -3.86 15.43
N ASN A 42 27.46 -4.42 15.18
CA ASN A 42 26.70 -5.19 16.17
C ASN A 42 26.85 -6.70 15.91
N PRO A 43 27.55 -7.46 16.77
CA PRO A 43 27.76 -8.90 16.58
C PRO A 43 26.48 -9.73 16.46
N GLN A 44 25.40 -9.35 17.16
CA GLN A 44 24.11 -10.05 17.10
C GLN A 44 23.40 -9.87 15.76
N ILE A 45 23.60 -8.71 15.11
CA ILE A 45 23.05 -8.43 13.78
C ILE A 45 23.95 -9.06 12.72
N SER A 46 25.27 -8.90 12.85
CA SER A 46 26.27 -9.41 11.90
C SER A 46 26.17 -10.92 11.67
N SER A 47 25.82 -11.71 12.69
CA SER A 47 25.60 -13.16 12.55
C SER A 47 24.40 -13.49 11.66
N LEU A 48 23.35 -12.66 11.68
CA LEU A 48 22.14 -12.83 10.86
C LEU A 48 22.37 -12.44 9.41
N LEU A 49 23.33 -11.56 9.12
CA LEU A 49 23.57 -11.00 7.79
C LEU A 49 24.58 -11.79 6.94
N GLN A 50 25.09 -12.92 7.46
CA GLN A 50 26.09 -13.72 6.76
C GLN A 50 25.52 -14.33 5.47
N PRO A 51 26.31 -14.43 4.37
CA PRO A 51 25.83 -14.96 3.09
C PRO A 51 25.30 -16.40 3.14
N LYS A 52 25.69 -17.18 4.14
CA LYS A 52 25.20 -18.55 4.37
C LYS A 52 23.79 -18.59 4.98
N ASN A 53 23.22 -17.44 5.35
CA ASN A 53 21.91 -17.38 5.99
C ASN A 53 20.80 -17.21 4.95
N GLU A 54 19.80 -18.09 4.98
CA GLU A 54 18.72 -18.16 3.98
C GLU A 54 17.62 -17.09 4.16
N LEU A 55 17.79 -16.17 5.12
CA LEU A 55 16.75 -15.24 5.55
C LEU A 55 16.40 -14.13 4.54
N ASN A 56 17.13 -14.00 3.42
CA ASN A 56 16.91 -12.98 2.38
C ASN A 56 16.70 -11.56 2.96
N ILE A 57 17.49 -11.19 3.98
CA ILE A 57 17.32 -9.93 4.70
C ILE A 57 17.64 -8.76 3.78
N GLN A 58 16.68 -7.84 3.66
CA GLN A 58 16.84 -6.58 2.95
C GLN A 58 16.51 -5.44 3.91
N ILE A 59 17.33 -4.40 3.91
CA ILE A 59 17.15 -3.25 4.81
C ILE A 59 17.23 -1.97 3.99
N ILE A 60 16.25 -1.09 4.18
CA ILE A 60 16.30 0.30 3.75
C ILE A 60 16.37 1.14 5.02
N TYR A 61 17.40 1.97 5.13
CA TYR A 61 17.59 2.89 6.24
C TYR A 61 17.53 4.32 5.70
N THR A 62 16.55 5.09 6.14
CA THR A 62 16.44 6.52 5.81
C THR A 62 16.96 7.34 6.99
N LYS A 63 18.10 8.01 6.82
CA LYS A 63 18.59 9.02 7.74
C LYS A 63 17.81 10.32 7.54
N ILE A 64 17.33 10.89 8.64
CA ILE A 64 16.59 12.16 8.65
C ILE A 64 17.45 13.19 9.39
N ASP A 65 18.10 14.07 8.65
CA ASP A 65 18.82 15.22 9.20
C ASP A 65 17.91 16.44 9.17
N ARG A 66 17.92 17.28 10.21
CA ARG A 66 17.13 18.52 10.25
C ARG A 66 18.07 19.71 10.23
N ASP A 67 17.81 20.68 9.36
CA ASP A 67 18.61 21.90 9.32
C ASP A 67 18.26 22.88 10.46
N ALA A 68 18.94 24.02 10.48
CA ALA A 68 18.71 25.06 11.49
C ALA A 68 17.28 25.63 11.50
N LYS A 69 16.49 25.42 10.44
CA LYS A 69 15.07 25.79 10.33
C LYS A 69 14.14 24.62 10.59
N ASN A 70 14.66 23.49 11.10
CA ASN A 70 13.93 22.26 11.37
C ASN A 70 13.34 21.58 10.11
N ILE A 71 13.87 21.90 8.92
CA ILE A 71 13.43 21.26 7.66
C ILE A 71 14.14 19.89 7.55
N PRO A 72 13.41 18.79 7.34
CA PRO A 72 14.00 17.46 7.23
C PRO A 72 14.63 17.23 5.84
N HIS A 73 15.84 16.68 5.85
CA HIS A 73 16.61 16.22 4.70
C HIS A 73 16.80 14.71 4.83
N PHE A 74 16.43 13.97 3.79
CA PHE A 74 16.43 12.51 3.79
C PHE A 74 17.62 11.99 3.00
N THR A 75 18.37 11.06 3.60
CA THR A 75 19.42 10.29 2.92
C THR A 75 19.12 8.81 3.09
N ASP A 76 18.93 8.10 1.99
CA ASP A 76 18.59 6.69 2.01
C ASP A 76 19.83 5.80 1.81
N TYR A 77 19.90 4.75 2.60
CA TYR A 77 20.91 3.70 2.55
C TYR A 77 20.21 2.35 2.36
N ALA A 78 20.82 1.43 1.62
CA ALA A 78 20.25 0.12 1.35
C ALA A 78 21.26 -1.01 1.56
N PHE A 79 20.79 -2.11 2.13
CA PHE A 79 21.53 -3.35 2.31
C PHE A 79 20.78 -4.49 1.61
N GLN A 80 21.47 -5.18 0.69
CA GLN A 80 20.96 -6.33 -0.08
C GLN A 80 19.63 -6.12 -0.80
N LEU A 81 19.24 -4.86 -1.08
CA LEU A 81 17.97 -4.56 -1.74
C LEU A 81 17.91 -5.23 -3.12
N ASN A 82 16.89 -6.05 -3.32
CA ASN A 82 16.62 -6.79 -4.53
C ASN A 82 15.11 -6.80 -4.79
N ASN A 83 14.68 -6.04 -5.79
CA ASN A 83 13.27 -5.90 -6.15
C ASN A 83 12.71 -7.11 -6.90
N ASP A 84 13.56 -8.03 -7.37
CA ASP A 84 13.13 -9.27 -8.04
C ASP A 84 12.79 -10.37 -7.03
N LYS A 85 13.04 -10.14 -5.73
CA LYS A 85 12.71 -11.07 -4.65
C LYS A 85 11.33 -10.77 -4.10
N TYR A 86 10.56 -11.84 -3.89
CA TYR A 86 9.25 -11.74 -3.25
C TYR A 86 9.37 -11.17 -1.83
N PHE A 87 8.50 -10.21 -1.52
CA PHE A 87 8.32 -9.67 -0.18
C PHE A 87 6.88 -9.90 0.25
N TYR A 88 6.67 -10.55 1.40
CA TYR A 88 5.34 -10.74 1.95
C TYR A 88 4.79 -9.40 2.48
N PRO A 89 3.73 -8.84 1.87
CA PRO A 89 3.31 -7.47 2.17
C PRO A 89 2.62 -7.32 3.52
N ALA A 90 2.23 -8.43 4.17
CA ALA A 90 1.40 -8.40 5.37
C ALA A 90 0.22 -7.43 5.21
N SER A 91 -0.06 -6.57 6.21
CA SER A 91 -1.18 -5.61 6.16
C SER A 91 -0.98 -4.45 5.19
N THR A 92 0.17 -4.30 4.53
CA THR A 92 0.38 -3.19 3.57
C THR A 92 -0.52 -3.30 2.34
N VAL A 93 -1.06 -4.50 2.04
CA VAL A 93 -2.07 -4.71 0.98
C VAL A 93 -3.37 -3.95 1.21
N LYS A 94 -3.67 -3.56 2.46
CA LYS A 94 -4.94 -2.93 2.81
C LYS A 94 -5.09 -1.52 2.26
N MET A 95 -3.98 -0.78 2.18
CA MET A 95 -3.99 0.58 1.65
C MET A 95 -4.36 0.61 0.15
N PRO A 96 -3.74 -0.18 -0.76
CA PRO A 96 -4.18 -0.27 -2.15
C PRO A 96 -5.67 -0.61 -2.29
N ILE A 97 -6.19 -1.55 -1.50
CA ILE A 97 -7.61 -1.92 -1.53
C ILE A 97 -8.51 -0.76 -1.09
N ALA A 98 -8.17 -0.04 -0.03
CA ALA A 98 -8.91 1.14 0.40
C ALA A 98 -8.97 2.22 -0.69
N PHE A 99 -7.85 2.47 -1.38
CA PHE A 99 -7.79 3.48 -2.44
C PHE A 99 -8.58 3.06 -3.68
N LEU A 100 -8.44 1.80 -4.09
CA LEU A 100 -9.20 1.26 -5.22
C LEU A 100 -10.70 1.26 -4.95
N ALA A 101 -11.14 1.04 -3.71
CA ALA A 101 -12.56 1.09 -3.34
C ALA A 101 -13.14 2.52 -3.53
N LEU A 102 -12.39 3.55 -3.13
CA LEU A 102 -12.77 4.95 -3.38
C LEU A 102 -12.75 5.29 -4.88
N GLU A 103 -11.80 4.76 -5.64
CA GLU A 103 -11.74 4.93 -7.08
C GLU A 103 -12.97 4.33 -7.77
N LYS A 104 -13.32 3.07 -7.44
CA LYS A 104 -14.51 2.40 -7.97
C LYS A 104 -15.81 3.12 -7.59
N LEU A 105 -15.90 3.65 -6.37
CA LEU A 105 -17.02 4.50 -5.96
C LEU A 105 -17.16 5.76 -6.83
N ASN A 106 -16.04 6.42 -7.14
CA ASN A 106 -16.04 7.61 -7.99
C ASN A 106 -16.44 7.28 -9.44
N GLU A 107 -16.10 6.10 -9.95
CA GLU A 107 -16.61 5.59 -11.24
C GLU A 107 -18.14 5.39 -11.21
N MET A 108 -18.69 5.00 -10.06
CA MET A 108 -20.12 4.75 -9.85
C MET A 108 -20.94 5.99 -9.47
N LYS A 109 -20.34 7.20 -9.43
CA LYS A 109 -20.99 8.43 -8.92
C LYS A 109 -22.34 8.75 -9.57
N GLN A 110 -22.54 8.39 -10.84
CA GLN A 110 -23.81 8.62 -11.56
C GLN A 110 -24.97 7.79 -11.00
N LYS A 111 -24.67 6.72 -10.25
CA LYS A 111 -25.67 5.89 -9.57
C LYS A 111 -26.11 6.47 -8.21
N GLY A 112 -25.60 7.65 -7.83
CA GLY A 112 -25.95 8.31 -6.56
C GLY A 112 -25.35 7.66 -5.31
N VAL A 113 -24.47 6.67 -5.46
CA VAL A 113 -23.79 6.01 -4.33
C VAL A 113 -22.52 6.77 -3.94
N ASN A 114 -22.21 6.80 -2.65
CA ASN A 114 -20.99 7.40 -2.12
C ASN A 114 -20.41 6.56 -0.98
N LYS A 115 -19.31 7.00 -0.38
CA LYS A 115 -18.61 6.23 0.68
C LYS A 115 -19.44 6.01 1.96
N TYR A 116 -20.49 6.78 2.19
CA TYR A 116 -21.43 6.65 3.31
C TYR A 116 -22.70 5.86 2.95
N THR A 117 -22.85 5.43 1.71
CA THR A 117 -23.94 4.52 1.33
C THR A 117 -23.74 3.16 2.02
N THR A 118 -24.81 2.62 2.58
CA THR A 118 -24.80 1.29 3.22
C THR A 118 -24.42 0.20 2.22
N MET A 119 -23.47 -0.64 2.60
CA MET A 119 -22.96 -1.78 1.85
C MET A 119 -23.25 -3.06 2.62
N ILE A 120 -24.42 -3.66 2.36
CA ILE A 120 -24.81 -4.94 2.94
C ILE A 120 -24.06 -6.06 2.22
N THR A 121 -23.54 -7.01 3.00
CA THR A 121 -22.91 -8.23 2.49
C THR A 121 -23.75 -9.42 2.92
N ASP A 122 -24.11 -10.28 1.97
CA ASP A 122 -24.88 -11.51 2.23
C ASP A 122 -24.01 -12.74 1.97
N SER A 123 -24.45 -13.91 2.41
CA SER A 123 -23.80 -15.19 2.16
C SER A 123 -24.67 -16.10 1.30
N SER A 124 -24.06 -16.75 0.31
CA SER A 124 -24.70 -17.79 -0.51
C SER A 124 -24.27 -19.20 -0.10
N SER A 125 -23.44 -19.34 0.94
CA SER A 125 -22.98 -20.62 1.49
C SER A 125 -22.42 -20.44 2.91
N GLU A 126 -22.32 -21.53 3.67
CA GLU A 126 -21.81 -21.54 5.05
C GLU A 126 -20.36 -21.04 5.20
N LYS A 127 -19.56 -21.09 4.13
CA LYS A 127 -18.15 -20.63 4.13
C LYS A 127 -18.01 -19.11 3.94
N GLN A 128 -19.12 -18.39 3.78
CA GLN A 128 -19.15 -16.94 3.61
C GLN A 128 -19.76 -16.27 4.84
N SER A 129 -19.20 -15.14 5.24
CA SER A 129 -19.77 -14.30 6.30
C SER A 129 -20.65 -13.22 5.70
N PHE A 130 -21.74 -12.91 6.40
CA PHE A 130 -22.66 -11.82 6.08
C PHE A 130 -22.40 -10.61 7.00
N VAL A 131 -22.77 -9.42 6.55
CA VAL A 131 -22.74 -8.17 7.33
C VAL A 131 -23.96 -7.33 6.93
N TYR A 132 -25.02 -7.39 7.75
CA TYR A 132 -26.21 -6.54 7.60
C TYR A 132 -26.10 -5.24 8.41
N THR A 133 -25.41 -5.29 9.55
CA THR A 133 -25.16 -4.16 10.45
C THR A 133 -23.72 -4.21 10.96
N HIS A 134 -23.21 -3.08 11.45
CA HIS A 134 -21.85 -3.00 11.98
C HIS A 134 -21.85 -2.31 13.37
N PRO A 135 -21.49 -3.01 14.46
CA PRO A 135 -21.75 -2.54 15.83
C PRO A 135 -20.99 -1.26 16.20
N THR A 136 -19.81 -1.06 15.62
CA THR A 136 -18.97 0.13 15.87
C THR A 136 -19.13 1.23 14.82
N ALA A 137 -20.02 1.05 13.84
CA ALA A 137 -20.29 2.06 12.83
C ALA A 137 -21.34 3.07 13.32
N GLU A 138 -21.25 4.28 12.82
CA GLU A 138 -22.28 5.30 13.04
C GLU A 138 -23.64 4.79 12.52
N ASN A 139 -24.67 4.88 13.35
CA ASN A 139 -26.02 4.35 13.09
C ASN A 139 -26.04 2.86 12.69
N SER A 140 -25.04 2.09 13.13
CA SER A 140 -24.86 0.67 12.82
C SER A 140 -24.73 0.36 11.32
N ALA A 141 -24.43 1.36 10.47
CA ALA A 141 -24.41 1.20 9.03
C ALA A 141 -23.04 0.70 8.52
N PRO A 142 -22.95 -0.50 7.92
CA PRO A 142 -21.73 -0.91 7.23
C PRO A 142 -21.52 -0.05 5.99
N THR A 143 -20.44 0.73 5.94
CA THR A 143 -20.14 1.64 4.83
C THR A 143 -18.67 1.53 4.42
N ILE A 144 -18.35 1.87 3.17
CA ILE A 144 -16.95 1.91 2.71
C ILE A 144 -16.13 2.90 3.55
N ALA A 145 -16.70 4.03 3.95
CA ALA A 145 -16.05 4.97 4.85
C ALA A 145 -15.68 4.32 6.20
N HIS A 146 -16.58 3.53 6.78
CA HIS A 146 -16.32 2.82 8.03
C HIS A 146 -15.26 1.73 7.86
N TYR A 147 -15.31 0.93 6.80
CA TYR A 147 -14.29 -0.09 6.53
C TYR A 147 -12.90 0.52 6.33
N ILE A 148 -12.80 1.62 5.59
CA ILE A 148 -11.54 2.36 5.43
C ILE A 148 -11.03 2.87 6.79
N LYS A 149 -11.92 3.38 7.64
CA LYS A 149 -11.56 3.80 9.01
C LYS A 149 -10.99 2.64 9.81
N GLN A 150 -11.62 1.46 9.80
CA GLN A 150 -11.14 0.28 10.53
C GLN A 150 -9.79 -0.23 9.99
N ILE A 151 -9.58 -0.23 8.67
CA ILE A 151 -8.31 -0.58 8.04
C ILE A 151 -7.17 0.31 8.56
N PHE A 152 -7.37 1.63 8.62
CA PHE A 152 -6.30 2.54 9.02
C PHE A 152 -6.16 2.69 10.54
N LEU A 153 -7.25 2.51 11.30
CA LEU A 153 -7.23 2.68 12.75
C LEU A 153 -6.68 1.46 13.48
N VAL A 154 -7.07 0.26 13.06
CA VAL A 154 -6.74 -0.99 13.76
C VAL A 154 -6.28 -2.11 12.84
N SER A 155 -6.04 -1.81 11.55
CA SER A 155 -5.63 -2.83 10.56
C SER A 155 -6.64 -3.98 10.50
N ASP A 156 -7.93 -3.67 10.49
CA ASP A 156 -8.99 -4.68 10.52
C ASP A 156 -8.99 -5.56 9.25
N ASN A 157 -9.03 -6.88 9.43
CA ASN A 157 -9.00 -7.84 8.32
C ASN A 157 -10.38 -8.04 7.69
N ASP A 158 -11.46 -7.96 8.46
CA ASP A 158 -12.81 -8.08 7.92
C ASP A 158 -13.17 -6.89 7.05
N ALA A 159 -12.82 -5.67 7.47
CA ALA A 159 -12.96 -4.48 6.67
C ALA A 159 -12.20 -4.58 5.34
N PHE A 160 -10.98 -5.11 5.36
CA PHE A 160 -10.25 -5.42 4.13
C PHE A 160 -11.01 -6.44 3.26
N ASN A 161 -11.50 -7.53 3.85
CA ASN A 161 -12.21 -8.59 3.13
C ASN A 161 -13.47 -8.06 2.45
N ARG A 162 -14.24 -7.19 3.13
CA ARG A 162 -15.43 -6.54 2.56
C ARG A 162 -15.09 -5.65 1.36
N LEU A 163 -14.03 -4.85 1.46
CA LEU A 163 -13.59 -4.02 0.32
C LEU A 163 -13.01 -4.86 -0.82
N TYR A 164 -12.29 -5.93 -0.50
CA TYR A 164 -11.78 -6.88 -1.48
C TYR A 164 -12.92 -7.56 -2.26
N GLU A 165 -13.97 -8.01 -1.56
CA GLU A 165 -15.18 -8.59 -2.16
C GLU A 165 -15.93 -7.57 -3.03
N PHE A 166 -16.08 -6.33 -2.56
CA PHE A 166 -16.67 -5.23 -3.34
C PHE A 166 -15.91 -4.94 -4.64
N LEU A 167 -14.57 -4.97 -4.60
CA LEU A 167 -13.74 -4.69 -5.75
C LEU A 167 -13.71 -5.84 -6.74
N GLY A 168 -13.46 -7.06 -6.24
CA GLY A 168 -13.21 -8.26 -7.04
C GLY A 168 -11.75 -8.39 -7.50
N GLN A 169 -11.25 -9.62 -7.58
CA GLN A 169 -9.86 -9.96 -7.93
C GLN A 169 -9.40 -9.33 -9.25
N GLU A 170 -10.23 -9.46 -10.29
CA GLU A 170 -9.91 -8.98 -11.63
C GLU A 170 -9.73 -7.46 -11.65
N TYR A 171 -10.64 -6.72 -11.01
CA TYR A 171 -10.56 -5.27 -10.93
C TYR A 171 -9.29 -4.85 -10.20
N ILE A 172 -8.98 -5.47 -9.06
CA ILE A 172 -7.78 -5.17 -8.28
C ILE A 172 -6.53 -5.35 -9.13
N GLN A 173 -6.36 -6.52 -9.77
CA GLN A 173 -5.14 -6.81 -10.54
C GLN A 173 -5.01 -5.90 -11.78
N LYS A 174 -6.12 -5.63 -12.49
CA LYS A 174 -6.13 -4.72 -13.64
C LYS A 174 -5.71 -3.30 -13.23
N GLN A 175 -6.24 -2.79 -12.12
CA GLN A 175 -5.92 -1.44 -11.67
C GLN A 175 -4.50 -1.32 -11.14
N LEU A 176 -3.99 -2.31 -10.40
CA LEU A 176 -2.59 -2.33 -9.96
C LEU A 176 -1.63 -2.31 -11.15
N LYS A 177 -1.88 -3.17 -12.16
CA LYS A 177 -1.08 -3.21 -13.39
C LYS A 177 -1.13 -1.87 -14.13
N LYS A 178 -2.32 -1.29 -14.31
CA LYS A 178 -2.51 0.02 -14.98
C LYS A 178 -1.76 1.15 -14.27
N LYS A 179 -1.60 1.06 -12.94
CA LYS A 179 -0.90 2.06 -12.12
C LYS A 179 0.61 1.82 -12.00
N GLY A 180 1.16 0.84 -12.74
CA GLY A 180 2.60 0.55 -12.75
C GLY A 180 3.06 -0.41 -11.67
N TYR A 181 2.16 -1.23 -11.11
CA TYR A 181 2.47 -2.28 -10.13
C TYR A 181 2.12 -3.67 -10.69
N PRO A 182 2.80 -4.12 -11.77
CA PRO A 182 2.47 -5.39 -12.42
C PRO A 182 2.76 -6.61 -11.53
N ASP A 183 3.73 -6.49 -10.61
CA ASP A 183 4.17 -7.57 -9.72
C ASP A 183 3.43 -7.59 -8.38
N ALA A 184 2.62 -6.55 -8.11
CA ALA A 184 1.78 -6.51 -6.92
C ALA A 184 0.56 -7.42 -7.10
N ILE A 185 0.38 -8.32 -6.14
CA ILE A 185 -0.55 -9.43 -6.23
C ILE A 185 -1.41 -9.46 -4.97
N ILE A 186 -2.73 -9.28 -5.13
CA ILE A 186 -3.71 -9.39 -4.04
C ILE A 186 -4.82 -10.34 -4.51
N ARG A 187 -4.76 -11.61 -4.09
CA ARG A 187 -5.62 -12.68 -4.63
C ARG A 187 -6.53 -13.35 -3.62
N HIS A 188 -6.47 -12.96 -2.35
CA HIS A 188 -7.25 -13.62 -1.31
C HIS A 188 -7.64 -12.67 -0.18
N ARG A 189 -8.68 -13.10 0.54
CA ARG A 189 -9.09 -12.54 1.83
C ARG A 189 -8.05 -12.84 2.90
N LEU A 190 -7.94 -11.99 3.90
CA LEU A 190 -7.04 -12.15 5.03
C LEU A 190 -7.69 -13.02 6.11
N GLN A 191 -6.86 -13.84 6.77
CA GLN A 191 -7.25 -14.73 7.87
C GLN A 191 -8.41 -15.70 7.55
N THR A 192 -8.61 -16.03 6.28
CA THR A 192 -9.53 -17.08 5.84
C THR A 192 -8.76 -18.15 5.08
N PRO A 193 -9.07 -19.45 5.26
CA PRO A 193 -8.54 -20.51 4.41
C PRO A 193 -8.86 -20.24 2.92
N LEU A 194 -7.94 -20.66 2.03
CA LEU A 194 -8.15 -20.62 0.58
C LEU A 194 -9.15 -21.68 0.12
#